data_AF-A0A8D9EML6-F1
#
_entry.id   AF-A0A8D9EML6-F1
#
_cell.length_a   1.000
_cell.length_b   1.000
_cell.length_c   1.000
_cell.angle_alpha   90.00
_cell.angle_beta   90.00
_cell.angle_gamma   90.00
#
_symmetry.space_group_name_H-M   'P 1'
#
loop_
_entity.id
_entity.type
_entity.pdbx_description
1 polymer ?
#
loop_
_entity_poly.entity_id
_entity_poly.type
_entity_poly.pdbx_seq_one_letter_code
_entity_poly.pdbx_strand_id
1 'polypeptide(L)'
;MSSLINKLYPSNHKTIFVLDHSPYFGISSDYPIELDPTDKSRGPGFIPIAPIFKSLWTSTIEAVFEYCRIVWDLFPDRKLIRVILSDVQAQSLNSWSQEEQNLVHCMYSLTSIGSHPPRQNADCSMMYGLCSALEAMCEPSALQSEKLKQDPGTPTKHNTSSGSGTGESTSKILNRCRIVAVTSVVEPGGVDKLKSHFHSELQRINKIAATSEHMFPIATCHLVIINVFPCSSKHAPTLYSMQHAETPVSALLSTELHCVKAGPELSNKLSHLIQLHYDLASTTVTGIPMKEEQNANSSANYDVEIFHPSEVHAALLKGKINQTKFMQHYSKVISRTWLLYAPRSRANHTIRSRCGGARRAPAWRRCMR
;
A
#
# COMPACT_ATOMS: atom_id res chain seq x y z
N MET A 1 -25.98 -13.83 -6.82
CA MET A 1 -24.67 -14.52 -6.78
C MET A 1 -23.53 -13.74 -7.46
N SER A 2 -23.73 -12.96 -8.54
CA SER A 2 -22.64 -12.19 -9.18
C SER A 2 -21.96 -11.14 -8.28
N SER A 3 -22.67 -10.65 -7.25
CA SER A 3 -22.14 -9.73 -6.22
C SER A 3 -21.05 -10.37 -5.32
N LEU A 4 -21.10 -11.68 -5.03
CA LEU A 4 -20.09 -12.35 -4.20
C LEU A 4 -18.80 -12.64 -4.99
N ILE A 5 -18.90 -12.96 -6.28
CA ILE A 5 -17.74 -13.23 -7.14
C ILE A 5 -16.91 -11.96 -7.35
N ASN A 6 -17.59 -10.82 -7.52
CA ASN A 6 -16.93 -9.50 -7.55
C ASN A 6 -16.20 -9.15 -6.24
N LYS A 7 -16.58 -9.77 -5.11
CA LYS A 7 -15.92 -9.59 -3.81
C LYS A 7 -14.76 -10.56 -3.57
N LEU A 8 -14.63 -11.64 -4.34
CA LEU A 8 -13.59 -12.65 -4.10
C LEU A 8 -12.22 -12.20 -4.65
N TYR A 9 -12.20 -11.54 -5.82
CA TYR A 9 -10.99 -10.98 -6.43
C TYR A 9 -11.13 -9.48 -6.73
N PRO A 10 -11.25 -8.64 -5.69
CA PRO A 10 -11.15 -7.19 -5.83
C PRO A 10 -9.75 -6.78 -6.30
N SER A 11 -9.59 -5.51 -6.72
CA SER A 11 -8.30 -4.96 -7.15
C SER A 11 -7.19 -5.04 -6.10
N ASN A 12 -7.54 -5.26 -4.82
CA ASN A 12 -6.59 -5.44 -3.73
C ASN A 12 -6.22 -6.91 -3.45
N HIS A 13 -6.71 -7.87 -4.24
CA HIS A 13 -6.28 -9.28 -4.17
C HIS A 13 -4.79 -9.43 -4.49
N LYS A 14 -4.37 -8.83 -5.61
CA LYS A 14 -2.97 -8.72 -6.05
C LYS A 14 -2.58 -7.25 -6.16
N THR A 15 -1.61 -6.83 -5.36
CA THR A 15 -0.99 -5.51 -5.45
C THR A 15 0.47 -5.67 -5.80
N ILE A 16 0.98 -4.91 -6.78
CA ILE A 16 2.42 -4.81 -7.04
C ILE A 16 2.90 -3.43 -6.70
N PHE A 17 3.98 -3.33 -5.93
CA PHE A 17 4.77 -2.11 -5.86
C PHE A 17 5.89 -2.19 -6.91
N VAL A 18 6.01 -1.15 -7.73
CA VAL A 18 7.16 -0.96 -8.62
C VAL A 18 7.95 0.23 -8.09
N LEU A 19 9.19 -0.02 -7.67
CA LEU A 19 10.03 0.98 -7.02
C LEU A 19 11.17 1.37 -7.95
N ASP A 20 11.34 2.67 -8.13
CA ASP A 20 12.45 3.23 -8.87
C ASP A 20 13.76 3.01 -8.10
N HIS A 21 14.65 2.22 -8.70
CA HIS A 21 15.98 1.93 -8.18
C HIS A 21 17.05 2.61 -9.05
N SER A 22 16.71 3.67 -9.79
CA SER A 22 17.69 4.45 -10.55
C SER A 22 18.67 5.18 -9.61
N PRO A 23 19.86 5.60 -10.12
CA PRO A 23 20.80 6.40 -9.34
C PRO A 23 20.21 7.69 -8.77
N TYR A 24 19.12 8.21 -9.36
CA TYR A 24 18.42 9.40 -8.84
C TYR A 24 17.87 9.17 -7.43
N PHE A 25 17.38 7.97 -7.12
CA PHE A 25 16.85 7.65 -5.79
C PHE A 25 17.92 7.60 -4.69
N GLY A 26 19.20 7.70 -5.06
CA GLY A 26 20.30 7.84 -4.12
C GLY A 26 20.51 9.25 -3.55
N ILE A 27 19.83 10.27 -4.08
CA ILE A 27 19.93 11.62 -3.52
C ILE A 27 19.26 11.71 -2.14
N SER A 28 19.69 12.71 -1.36
CA SER A 28 19.08 13.06 -0.08
C SER A 28 17.57 13.35 -0.23
N SER A 29 16.79 12.88 0.74
CA SER A 29 15.39 13.27 0.94
C SER A 29 15.24 14.70 1.42
N ASP A 30 16.31 15.30 1.95
CA ASP A 30 16.35 16.61 2.62
C ASP A 30 15.39 16.71 3.80
N TYR A 31 14.99 15.56 4.35
CA TYR A 31 14.30 15.49 5.63
C TYR A 31 15.32 15.22 6.75
N PRO A 32 15.58 16.20 7.64
CA PRO A 32 16.57 16.05 8.70
C PRO A 32 16.08 15.05 9.75
N ILE A 33 16.97 14.16 10.18
CA ILE A 33 16.75 13.26 11.31
C ILE A 33 17.72 13.66 12.40
N GLU A 34 17.16 14.24 13.46
CA GLU A 34 17.89 14.55 14.67
C GLU A 34 18.16 13.25 15.45
N LEU A 35 19.44 13.01 15.73
CA LEU A 35 19.90 11.89 16.54
C LEU A 35 20.15 12.29 17.99
N ASP A 36 20.27 13.60 18.25
CA ASP A 36 20.45 14.13 19.60
C ASP A 36 19.09 14.27 20.31
N PRO A 37 18.91 13.71 21.51
CA PRO A 37 17.73 13.97 22.33
C PRO A 37 17.72 15.44 22.77
N THR A 38 16.66 16.15 22.38
CA THR A 38 16.45 17.60 22.53
C THR A 38 16.34 18.09 23.99
N ASP A 39 16.07 17.20 24.96
CA ASP A 39 15.49 17.61 26.26
C ASP A 39 16.39 17.47 27.49
N LYS A 40 17.71 17.28 27.34
CA LYS A 40 18.61 17.33 28.50
C LYS A 40 19.61 18.43 28.32
N SER A 41 19.48 19.48 29.14
CA SER A 41 20.39 20.63 29.26
C SER A 41 21.85 20.14 29.32
N ARG A 42 22.51 20.13 28.16
CA ARG A 42 23.93 19.78 28.08
C ARG A 42 24.73 21.03 28.47
N GLY A 43 25.72 20.84 29.34
CA GLY A 43 26.53 21.93 29.88
C GLY A 43 27.28 22.74 28.81
N PRO A 44 27.91 23.86 29.20
CA PRO A 44 28.71 24.68 28.28
C PRO A 44 29.80 23.83 27.62
N GLY A 45 29.88 23.89 26.28
CA GLY A 45 30.86 23.16 25.47
C GLY A 45 30.31 21.97 24.67
N PHE A 46 29.01 21.67 24.77
CA PHE A 46 28.39 20.60 23.98
C PHE A 46 28.21 20.99 22.50
N ILE A 47 28.74 20.18 21.58
CA ILE A 47 28.58 20.34 20.13
C ILE A 47 27.53 19.32 19.65
N PRO A 48 26.38 19.76 19.11
CA PRO A 48 25.34 18.85 18.63
C PRO A 48 25.81 18.07 17.39
N ILE A 49 25.36 16.81 17.31
CA ILE A 49 25.57 15.95 16.15
C ILE A 49 24.78 16.55 14.97
N ALA A 50 25.45 16.70 13.84
CA ALA A 50 24.80 17.17 12.62
C ALA A 50 23.65 16.24 12.23
N PRO A 51 22.49 16.78 11.80
CA PRO A 51 21.37 15.95 11.34
C PRO A 51 21.79 15.03 10.20
N ILE A 52 21.28 13.80 10.22
CA ILE A 52 21.46 12.86 9.11
C ILE A 52 20.25 12.93 8.19
N PHE A 53 20.45 12.60 6.92
CA PHE A 53 19.40 12.60 5.91
C PHE A 53 19.33 11.22 5.27
N LYS A 54 18.11 10.66 5.19
CA LYS A 54 17.86 9.45 4.41
C LYS A 54 17.89 9.80 2.93
N SER A 55 18.23 8.84 2.07
CA SER A 55 18.00 8.98 0.64
C SER A 55 16.51 8.86 0.30
N LEU A 56 16.14 9.22 -0.94
CA LEU A 56 14.81 8.93 -1.47
C LEU A 56 14.52 7.42 -1.47
N TRP A 57 15.52 6.61 -1.81
CA TRP A 57 15.47 5.15 -1.76
C TRP A 57 15.11 4.64 -0.37
N THR A 58 15.89 4.99 0.65
CA THR A 58 15.65 4.54 2.03
C THR A 58 14.27 5.00 2.53
N SER A 59 13.89 6.26 2.26
CA SER A 59 12.58 6.79 2.64
C SER A 59 11.43 6.03 1.96
N THR A 60 11.62 5.62 0.70
CA THR A 60 10.64 4.87 -0.09
C THR A 60 10.47 3.45 0.45
N ILE A 61 11.59 2.74 0.68
CA ILE A 61 11.56 1.38 1.21
C ILE A 61 10.88 1.33 2.57
N GLU A 62 11.23 2.24 3.49
CA GLU A 62 10.58 2.29 4.82
C GLU A 62 9.07 2.48 4.72
N ALA A 63 8.61 3.41 3.88
CA ALA A 63 7.20 3.72 3.74
C ALA A 63 6.41 2.58 3.06
N VAL A 64 6.98 1.95 2.04
CA VAL A 64 6.37 0.80 1.35
C VAL A 64 6.37 -0.44 2.24
N PHE A 65 7.43 -0.68 3.02
CA PHE A 65 7.49 -1.86 3.88
C PHE A 65 6.58 -1.73 5.08
N GLU A 66 6.35 -0.51 5.60
CA GLU A 66 5.29 -0.27 6.59
C GLU A 66 3.90 -0.55 6.00
N TYR A 67 3.65 -0.16 4.75
CA TYR A 67 2.41 -0.55 4.04
C TYR A 67 2.29 -2.08 3.98
N CYS A 68 3.33 -2.79 3.53
CA CYS A 68 3.31 -4.25 3.41
C CYS A 68 3.08 -4.93 4.77
N ARG A 69 3.76 -4.47 5.82
CA ARG A 69 3.60 -4.97 7.19
C ARG A 69 2.14 -4.94 7.64
N ILE A 70 1.49 -3.78 7.50
CA ILE A 70 0.11 -3.60 7.92
C ILE A 70 -0.82 -4.55 7.14
N VAL A 71 -0.59 -4.74 5.85
CA VAL A 71 -1.41 -5.66 5.04
C VAL A 71 -1.19 -7.11 5.49
N TRP A 72 0.06 -7.56 5.64
CA TRP A 72 0.36 -8.93 6.03
C TRP A 72 -0.11 -9.25 7.45
N ASP A 73 -0.05 -8.29 8.38
CA ASP A 73 -0.58 -8.44 9.74
C ASP A 73 -2.12 -8.60 9.75
N LEU A 74 -2.82 -7.84 8.90
CA LEU A 74 -4.29 -7.85 8.82
C LEU A 74 -4.84 -9.00 7.98
N PHE A 75 -4.13 -9.40 6.92
CA PHE A 75 -4.60 -10.32 5.88
C PHE A 75 -3.54 -11.39 5.55
N PRO A 76 -3.28 -12.35 6.46
CA PRO A 76 -2.20 -13.31 6.29
C PRO A 76 -2.33 -14.13 4.99
N ASP A 77 -3.52 -14.62 4.63
CA ASP A 77 -3.65 -15.65 3.58
C ASP A 77 -4.39 -15.21 2.30
N ARG A 78 -4.79 -13.94 2.18
CA ARG A 78 -5.78 -13.50 1.17
C ARG A 78 -5.40 -12.29 0.34
N LYS A 79 -4.37 -11.54 0.75
CA LYS A 79 -3.98 -10.30 0.10
C LYS A 79 -2.48 -10.39 -0.18
N LEU A 80 -2.15 -10.48 -1.46
CA LEU A 80 -0.78 -10.69 -1.89
C LEU A 80 -0.18 -9.36 -2.34
N ILE A 81 1.06 -9.11 -1.92
CA ILE A 81 1.85 -7.98 -2.35
C ILE A 81 3.15 -8.49 -2.92
N ARG A 82 3.47 -8.04 -4.13
CA ARG A 82 4.75 -8.29 -4.77
C ARG A 82 5.50 -6.97 -4.95
N VAL A 83 6.79 -6.95 -4.65
CA VAL A 83 7.62 -5.75 -4.77
C VAL A 83 8.64 -5.98 -5.88
N ILE A 84 8.66 -5.08 -6.86
CA ILE A 84 9.54 -5.12 -8.02
C ILE A 84 10.36 -3.84 -8.02
N LEU A 85 11.68 -3.98 -8.17
CA LEU A 85 12.60 -2.87 -8.37
C LEU A 85 12.81 -2.65 -9.87
N SER A 86 12.98 -1.39 -10.26
CA SER A 86 13.18 -0.99 -11.64
C SER A 86 14.42 -0.10 -11.76
N ASP A 87 15.45 -0.60 -12.42
CA ASP A 87 16.65 0.16 -12.78
C ASP A 87 17.01 -0.05 -14.26
N VAL A 88 18.09 -0.77 -14.55
CA VAL A 88 18.46 -1.26 -15.88
C VAL A 88 17.65 -2.49 -16.29
N GLN A 89 17.07 -3.18 -15.30
CA GLN A 89 16.17 -4.31 -15.49
C GLN A 89 15.14 -4.34 -14.36
N ALA A 90 14.14 -5.20 -14.50
CA ALA A 90 13.20 -5.48 -13.42
C ALA A 90 13.76 -6.56 -12.50
N GLN A 91 13.69 -6.34 -11.18
CA GLN A 91 14.06 -7.33 -10.19
C GLN A 91 12.94 -7.51 -9.17
N SER A 92 12.39 -8.72 -9.08
CA SER A 92 11.34 -9.04 -8.14
C SER A 92 11.92 -9.47 -6.79
N LEU A 93 11.47 -8.86 -5.69
CA LEU A 93 11.94 -9.21 -4.34
C LEU A 93 11.26 -10.46 -3.78
N ASN A 94 10.04 -10.72 -4.23
CA ASN A 94 9.20 -11.86 -3.84
C ASN A 94 8.24 -12.22 -4.99
N SER A 95 7.42 -13.25 -4.82
CA SER A 95 6.44 -13.76 -5.78
C SER A 95 5.01 -13.76 -5.20
N TRP A 96 4.08 -14.47 -5.85
CA TRP A 96 2.74 -14.73 -5.32
C TRP A 96 2.69 -15.87 -4.30
N SER A 97 3.83 -16.49 -3.95
CA SER A 97 3.92 -17.49 -2.90
C SER A 97 3.58 -16.89 -1.54
N GLN A 98 2.80 -17.64 -0.75
CA GLN A 98 2.36 -17.23 0.58
C GLN A 98 3.54 -17.21 1.59
N GLU A 99 4.52 -18.08 1.40
CA GLU A 99 5.72 -18.16 2.23
C GLU A 99 6.60 -16.92 2.11
N GLU A 100 6.49 -16.20 0.98
CA GLU A 100 7.26 -15.00 0.68
C GLU A 100 6.52 -13.71 1.05
N GLN A 101 5.31 -13.79 1.60
CA GLN A 101 4.49 -12.64 2.04
C GLN A 101 4.90 -12.15 3.44
N ASN A 102 6.19 -11.86 3.62
CA ASN A 102 6.71 -11.38 4.89
C ASN A 102 7.91 -10.44 4.71
N LEU A 103 8.11 -9.57 5.70
CA LEU A 103 9.18 -8.57 5.64
C LEU A 103 10.57 -9.18 5.65
N VAL A 104 10.77 -10.29 6.37
CA VAL A 104 12.09 -10.93 6.51
C VAL A 104 12.61 -11.37 5.14
N HIS A 105 11.75 -11.99 4.33
CA HIS A 105 12.07 -12.40 2.96
C HIS A 105 12.46 -11.20 2.09
N CYS A 106 11.60 -10.17 2.02
CA CYS A 106 11.89 -8.99 1.20
C CYS A 106 13.14 -8.24 1.65
N MET A 107 13.38 -8.14 2.97
CA MET A 107 14.58 -7.51 3.51
C MET A 107 15.85 -8.29 3.16
N TYR A 108 15.81 -9.63 3.20
CA TYR A 108 16.95 -10.46 2.79
C TYR A 108 17.31 -10.21 1.31
N SER A 109 16.32 -10.17 0.42
CA SER A 109 16.53 -9.84 -1.00
C SER A 109 17.16 -8.44 -1.17
N LEU A 110 16.69 -7.44 -0.41
CA LEU A 110 17.27 -6.09 -0.43
C LEU A 110 18.73 -6.03 0.02
N THR A 111 19.14 -6.82 1.02
CA THR A 111 20.54 -6.83 1.45
C THR A 111 21.49 -7.27 0.34
N SER A 112 21.03 -8.12 -0.57
CA SER A 112 21.84 -8.59 -1.71
C SER A 112 21.93 -7.56 -2.84
N ILE A 113 20.89 -6.74 -3.01
CA ILE A 113 20.82 -5.68 -4.03
C ILE A 113 21.64 -4.46 -3.58
N GLY A 114 21.64 -4.19 -2.27
CA GLY A 114 22.36 -3.08 -1.67
C GLY A 114 21.60 -1.76 -1.76
N SER A 115 22.34 -0.67 -1.61
CA SER A 115 21.80 0.67 -1.88
C SER A 115 21.60 0.90 -3.37
N HIS A 116 20.96 2.03 -3.71
CA HIS A 116 20.88 2.53 -5.09
C HIS A 116 22.18 2.31 -5.88
N PRO A 117 22.10 1.98 -7.18
CA PRO A 117 23.27 1.74 -7.99
C PRO A 117 24.16 3.00 -8.00
N PRO A 118 25.50 2.84 -8.04
CA PRO A 118 26.39 3.97 -8.26
C PRO A 118 26.00 4.68 -9.56
N ARG A 119 26.26 5.99 -9.67
CA ARG A 119 25.98 6.76 -10.89
C ARG A 119 26.74 6.14 -12.06
N GLN A 120 26.06 5.28 -12.81
CA GLN A 120 26.51 4.71 -14.06
C GLN A 120 25.66 5.31 -15.18
N ASN A 121 26.24 5.47 -16.37
CA ASN A 121 25.55 5.95 -17.59
C ASN A 121 24.53 4.95 -18.15
N ALA A 122 23.99 4.05 -17.32
CA ALA A 122 23.04 3.05 -17.76
C ALA A 122 21.63 3.68 -17.87
N ASP A 123 20.96 3.41 -18.98
CA ASP A 123 19.60 3.89 -19.27
C ASP A 123 18.59 3.21 -18.34
N CYS A 124 18.49 3.71 -17.11
CA CYS A 124 17.52 3.24 -16.13
C CYS A 124 16.12 3.71 -16.53
N SER A 125 15.13 2.83 -16.42
CA SER A 125 13.75 3.16 -16.75
C SER A 125 12.76 2.45 -15.83
N MET A 126 11.77 3.20 -15.35
CA MET A 126 10.61 2.67 -14.63
C MET A 126 9.79 1.68 -15.48
N MET A 127 9.89 1.76 -16.81
CA MET A 127 9.14 0.87 -17.69
C MET A 127 9.55 -0.59 -17.56
N TYR A 128 10.82 -0.92 -17.23
CA TYR A 128 11.23 -2.31 -17.06
C TYR A 128 10.43 -2.98 -15.93
N GLY A 129 10.36 -2.35 -14.76
CA GLY A 129 9.59 -2.82 -13.62
C GLY A 129 8.08 -2.83 -13.89
N LEU A 130 7.56 -1.84 -14.63
CA LEU A 130 6.14 -1.82 -15.00
C LEU A 130 5.75 -2.94 -15.98
N CYS A 131 6.60 -3.26 -16.97
CA CYS A 131 6.40 -4.40 -17.86
C CYS A 131 6.41 -5.71 -17.07
N SER A 132 7.41 -5.89 -16.19
CA SER A 132 7.48 -7.06 -15.32
C SER A 132 6.29 -7.16 -14.36
N ALA A 133 5.78 -6.03 -13.86
CA ALA A 133 4.57 -6.00 -13.05
C ALA A 133 3.34 -6.48 -13.83
N LEU A 134 3.21 -6.10 -15.10
CA LEU A 134 2.12 -6.55 -15.96
C LEU A 134 2.18 -8.06 -16.23
N GLU A 135 3.38 -8.59 -16.49
CA GLU A 135 3.62 -10.03 -16.63
C GLU A 135 3.26 -10.78 -15.33
N ALA A 136 3.76 -10.30 -14.19
CA ALA A 136 3.44 -10.86 -12.88
C ALA A 136 1.94 -10.80 -12.56
N MET A 137 1.22 -9.76 -12.99
CA MET A 137 -0.24 -9.68 -12.81
C MET A 137 -1.00 -10.71 -13.63
N CYS A 138 -0.43 -11.21 -14.72
CA CYS A 138 -1.02 -12.30 -15.50
C CYS A 138 -0.77 -13.67 -14.87
N GLU A 139 0.21 -13.83 -13.98
CA GLU A 139 0.42 -15.07 -13.24
C GLU A 139 -0.77 -15.36 -12.30
N PRO A 140 -1.28 -16.60 -12.26
CA PRO A 140 -2.36 -16.97 -11.36
C PRO A 140 -1.84 -17.14 -9.91
N SER A 141 -2.55 -16.57 -8.95
CA SER A 141 -2.30 -16.86 -7.52
C SER A 141 -2.77 -18.27 -7.16
N ALA A 142 -2.23 -18.86 -6.08
CA ALA A 142 -2.65 -20.17 -5.59
C ALA A 142 -4.18 -20.29 -5.44
N LEU A 143 -4.83 -19.28 -4.85
CA LEU A 143 -6.29 -19.20 -4.69
C LEU A 143 -7.05 -19.13 -6.01
N GLN A 144 -6.48 -18.52 -7.05
CA GLN A 144 -7.11 -18.49 -8.39
C GLN A 144 -6.93 -19.84 -9.09
N SER A 145 -5.75 -20.45 -8.98
CA SER A 145 -5.43 -21.77 -9.54
C SER A 145 -6.28 -22.89 -8.92
N GLU A 146 -6.43 -22.90 -7.59
CA GLU A 146 -7.31 -23.85 -6.89
C GLU A 146 -8.76 -23.71 -7.33
N LYS A 147 -9.24 -22.47 -7.48
CA LYS A 147 -10.62 -22.23 -7.90
C LYS A 147 -10.88 -22.72 -9.33
N LEU A 148 -9.90 -22.55 -10.23
CA LEU A 148 -9.98 -23.07 -11.59
C LEU A 148 -10.03 -24.60 -11.61
N LYS A 149 -9.25 -25.28 -10.76
CA LYS A 149 -9.28 -26.75 -10.62
C LYS A 149 -10.62 -27.26 -10.08
N GLN A 150 -11.26 -26.48 -9.20
CA GLN A 150 -12.56 -26.83 -8.61
C GLN A 150 -13.75 -26.59 -9.54
N ASP A 151 -13.59 -25.80 -10.61
CA ASP A 151 -14.66 -25.45 -11.55
C ASP A 151 -14.28 -25.85 -13.00
N PRO A 152 -14.28 -27.15 -13.33
CA PRO A 152 -13.91 -27.67 -14.66
C PRO A 152 -14.89 -27.25 -15.78
N GLY A 153 -16.02 -26.62 -15.45
CA GLY A 153 -16.97 -26.05 -16.41
C GLY A 153 -16.64 -24.62 -16.86
N THR A 154 -15.62 -23.99 -16.28
CA THR A 154 -15.12 -22.69 -16.77
C THR A 154 -14.33 -22.94 -18.05
N PRO A 155 -14.76 -22.45 -19.22
CA PRO A 155 -14.06 -22.74 -20.45
C PRO A 155 -12.65 -22.13 -20.38
N THR A 156 -11.64 -23.00 -20.36
CA THR A 156 -10.24 -22.69 -20.69
C THR A 156 -10.08 -22.18 -22.13
N LYS A 157 -11.16 -22.19 -22.92
CA LYS A 157 -11.27 -21.52 -24.22
C LYS A 157 -11.91 -20.14 -24.05
N HIS A 158 -11.13 -19.11 -24.30
CA HIS A 158 -11.63 -17.76 -24.56
C HIS A 158 -12.64 -17.79 -25.73
N ASN A 159 -13.95 -17.83 -25.44
CA ASN A 159 -14.98 -17.57 -26.45
C ASN A 159 -15.00 -16.07 -26.80
N THR A 160 -14.35 -15.71 -27.89
CA THR A 160 -14.89 -14.72 -28.82
C THR A 160 -15.92 -15.43 -29.72
N SER A 161 -17.15 -15.56 -29.24
CA SER A 161 -18.30 -15.73 -30.12
C SER A 161 -19.57 -15.28 -29.41
N SER A 162 -20.14 -14.21 -29.97
CA SER A 162 -21.56 -13.92 -29.91
C SER A 162 -22.35 -15.13 -30.41
N GLY A 163 -22.85 -15.95 -29.49
CA GLY A 163 -23.70 -17.10 -29.77
C GLY A 163 -24.78 -17.19 -28.72
N SER A 164 -26.02 -17.00 -29.13
CA SER A 164 -27.23 -17.17 -28.31
C SER A 164 -27.35 -18.60 -27.80
N GLY A 165 -27.50 -18.77 -26.49
CA GLY A 165 -27.80 -20.06 -25.89
C GLY A 165 -27.99 -19.94 -24.38
N THR A 166 -29.23 -20.07 -23.94
CA THR A 166 -29.69 -20.21 -22.56
C THR A 166 -28.93 -21.32 -21.81
N GLY A 167 -28.25 -20.98 -20.71
CA GLY A 167 -27.57 -21.92 -19.82
C GLY A 167 -26.79 -21.19 -18.73
N GLU A 168 -26.80 -21.71 -17.51
CA GLU A 168 -26.42 -21.05 -16.26
C GLU A 168 -25.05 -20.36 -16.25
N SER A 169 -24.98 -19.20 -15.58
CA SER A 169 -23.83 -18.31 -15.50
C SER A 169 -22.63 -18.94 -14.78
N THR A 170 -21.75 -19.63 -15.52
CA THR A 170 -20.44 -20.03 -15.02
C THR A 170 -19.60 -18.78 -14.73
N SER A 171 -19.11 -18.67 -13.50
CA SER A 171 -18.51 -17.45 -12.98
C SER A 171 -17.09 -17.25 -13.51
N LYS A 172 -16.93 -16.51 -14.60
CA LYS A 172 -15.63 -16.09 -15.14
C LYS A 172 -14.80 -15.37 -14.06
N ILE A 173 -13.62 -15.89 -13.73
CA ILE A 173 -12.67 -15.24 -12.81
C ILE A 173 -12.20 -13.92 -13.46
N LEU A 174 -12.47 -12.79 -12.82
CA LEU A 174 -12.01 -11.48 -13.28
C LEU A 174 -10.69 -11.13 -12.59
N ASN A 175 -9.59 -11.10 -13.36
CA ASN A 175 -8.29 -10.71 -12.86
C ASN A 175 -8.20 -9.17 -12.74
N ARG A 176 -8.52 -8.65 -11.56
CA ARG A 176 -8.37 -7.22 -11.24
C ARG A 176 -7.05 -6.99 -10.51
N CYS A 177 -6.34 -5.94 -10.87
CA CYS A 177 -5.03 -5.66 -10.31
C CYS A 177 -4.88 -4.19 -9.88
N ARG A 178 -3.96 -3.99 -8.93
CA ARG A 178 -3.46 -2.67 -8.54
C ARG A 178 -1.95 -2.66 -8.66
N ILE A 179 -1.41 -1.68 -9.36
CA ILE A 179 0.03 -1.42 -9.47
C ILE A 179 0.30 -0.06 -8.84
N VAL A 180 1.21 0.01 -7.89
CA VAL A 180 1.65 1.23 -7.22
C VAL A 180 3.09 1.50 -7.63
N ALA A 181 3.29 2.48 -8.52
CA ALA A 181 4.59 2.88 -9.01
C ALA A 181 5.13 4.05 -8.20
N VAL A 182 6.28 3.87 -7.53
CA VAL A 182 6.96 4.93 -6.78
C VAL A 182 8.19 5.36 -7.57
N THR A 183 8.18 6.59 -8.08
CA THR A 183 9.21 7.11 -8.99
C THR A 183 9.41 8.61 -8.77
N SER A 184 10.36 9.21 -9.50
CA SER A 184 10.57 10.66 -9.51
C SER A 184 10.56 11.15 -10.95
N VAL A 185 9.57 11.98 -11.28
CA VAL A 185 9.42 12.60 -12.60
C VAL A 185 9.31 14.10 -12.41
N VAL A 186 10.33 14.82 -12.90
CA VAL A 186 10.39 16.29 -12.88
C VAL A 186 9.97 16.89 -14.22
N GLU A 187 10.19 16.17 -15.33
CA GLU A 187 9.89 16.65 -16.68
C GLU A 187 8.38 16.87 -16.88
N PRO A 188 7.95 18.04 -17.37
CA PRO A 188 6.58 18.28 -17.80
C PRO A 188 6.13 17.24 -18.85
N GLY A 189 4.97 16.61 -18.63
CA GLY A 189 4.46 15.57 -19.52
C GLY A 189 5.17 14.21 -19.41
N GLY A 190 6.21 14.08 -18.58
CA GLY A 190 6.89 12.79 -18.35
C GLY A 190 5.94 11.73 -17.78
N VAL A 191 5.03 12.14 -16.89
CA VAL A 191 4.01 11.23 -16.34
C VAL A 191 3.01 10.77 -17.41
N ASP A 192 2.60 11.66 -18.33
CA ASP A 192 1.64 11.29 -19.38
C ASP A 192 2.29 10.38 -20.44
N LYS A 193 3.57 10.60 -20.75
CA LYS A 193 4.38 9.65 -21.55
C LYS A 193 4.42 8.28 -20.88
N LEU A 194 4.73 8.23 -19.57
CA LEU A 194 4.78 6.99 -18.79
C LEU A 194 3.42 6.25 -18.81
N LYS A 195 2.32 6.96 -18.58
CA LYS A 195 0.96 6.40 -18.67
C LYS A 195 0.64 5.84 -20.05
N SER A 196 1.03 6.55 -21.11
CA SER A 196 0.76 6.14 -22.50
C SER A 196 1.54 4.89 -22.89
N HIS A 197 2.81 4.80 -22.49
CA HIS A 197 3.62 3.60 -22.66
C HIS A 197 3.07 2.42 -21.87
N PHE A 198 2.72 2.64 -20.60
CA PHE A 198 2.09 1.62 -19.77
C PHE A 198 0.77 1.11 -20.35
N HIS A 199 -0.06 2.00 -20.89
CA HIS A 199 -1.33 1.60 -21.51
C HIS A 199 -1.13 0.72 -22.74
N SER A 200 -0.19 1.09 -23.62
CA SER A 200 0.18 0.29 -24.79
C SER A 200 0.67 -1.10 -24.39
N GLU A 201 1.49 -1.16 -23.34
CA GLU A 201 2.03 -2.42 -22.82
C GLU A 201 0.96 -3.30 -22.16
N LEU A 202 0.03 -2.72 -21.42
CA LEU A 202 -1.13 -3.42 -20.86
C LEU A 202 -2.00 -4.06 -21.96
N GLN A 203 -2.19 -3.36 -23.08
CA GLN A 203 -2.90 -3.94 -24.22
C GLN A 203 -2.12 -5.09 -24.86
N ARG A 204 -0.79 -4.95 -24.97
CA ARG A 204 0.10 -5.97 -25.53
C ARG A 204 0.09 -7.24 -24.69
N ILE A 205 0.29 -7.14 -23.38
CA ILE A 205 0.33 -8.32 -22.49
C ILE A 205 -1.01 -9.05 -22.44
N ASN A 206 -2.13 -8.31 -22.52
CA ASN A 206 -3.45 -8.93 -22.53
C ASN A 206 -3.71 -9.75 -23.80
N LYS A 207 -3.17 -9.33 -24.95
CA LYS A 207 -3.23 -10.12 -26.19
C LYS A 207 -2.46 -11.44 -26.03
N ILE A 208 -1.28 -11.39 -25.41
CA ILE A 208 -0.45 -12.58 -25.14
C ILE A 208 -1.15 -13.51 -24.15
N ALA A 209 -1.65 -12.96 -23.04
CA ALA A 209 -2.35 -13.71 -22.01
C ALA A 209 -3.62 -14.39 -22.54
N ALA A 210 -4.32 -13.77 -23.50
CA ALA A 210 -5.50 -14.37 -24.12
C ALA A 210 -5.20 -15.62 -24.97
N THR A 211 -3.96 -15.76 -25.44
CA THR A 211 -3.49 -16.92 -26.22
C THR A 211 -2.78 -17.99 -25.39
N SER A 212 -2.45 -17.68 -24.13
CA SER A 212 -1.70 -18.57 -23.24
C SER A 212 -2.63 -19.35 -22.31
N GLU A 213 -2.32 -20.62 -22.08
CA GLU A 213 -3.08 -21.48 -21.15
C GLU A 213 -2.72 -21.24 -19.68
N HIS A 214 -1.59 -20.59 -19.41
CA HIS A 214 -1.02 -20.42 -18.06
C HIS A 214 -1.13 -18.98 -17.54
N MET A 215 -1.68 -18.06 -18.32
CA MET A 215 -1.80 -16.64 -17.96
C MET A 215 -3.26 -16.21 -17.92
N PHE A 216 -3.57 -15.25 -17.05
CA PHE A 216 -4.89 -14.62 -16.99
C PHE A 216 -4.85 -13.19 -17.53
N PRO A 217 -5.68 -12.85 -18.53
CA PRO A 217 -5.76 -11.49 -19.01
C PRO A 217 -6.30 -10.58 -17.90
N ILE A 218 -5.73 -9.39 -17.82
CA ILE A 218 -6.09 -8.37 -16.86
C ILE A 218 -7.42 -7.74 -17.28
N ALA A 219 -8.44 -7.89 -16.44
CA ALA A 219 -9.76 -7.33 -16.66
C ALA A 219 -9.80 -5.83 -16.37
N THR A 220 -9.20 -5.41 -15.24
CA THR A 220 -9.09 -3.99 -14.85
C THR A 220 -7.80 -3.78 -14.08
N CYS A 221 -7.06 -2.73 -14.42
CA CYS A 221 -5.84 -2.29 -13.76
C CYS A 221 -6.05 -0.89 -13.16
N HIS A 222 -5.73 -0.74 -11.89
CA HIS A 222 -5.60 0.56 -11.24
C HIS A 222 -4.11 0.87 -11.03
N LEU A 223 -3.61 1.86 -11.77
CA LEU A 223 -2.23 2.34 -11.67
C LEU A 223 -2.17 3.58 -10.76
N VAL A 224 -1.53 3.43 -9.60
CA VAL A 224 -1.29 4.53 -8.66
C VAL A 224 0.16 4.97 -8.82
N ILE A 225 0.39 6.19 -9.28
CA ILE A 225 1.73 6.77 -9.43
C ILE A 225 2.00 7.66 -8.22
N ILE A 226 3.08 7.39 -7.51
CA ILE A 226 3.56 8.21 -6.40
C ILE A 226 4.88 8.85 -6.85
N ASN A 227 4.79 10.12 -7.23
CA ASN A 227 5.92 10.94 -7.62
C ASN A 227 6.57 11.53 -6.35
N VAL A 228 7.72 10.99 -5.96
CA VAL A 228 8.46 11.35 -4.75
C VAL A 228 9.60 12.31 -5.10
N PHE A 229 9.73 13.37 -4.32
CA PHE A 229 10.79 14.36 -4.49
C PHE A 229 11.38 14.83 -3.14
N PRO A 230 12.61 15.38 -3.12
CA PRO A 230 13.23 15.89 -1.89
C PRO A 230 12.43 17.01 -1.24
N CYS A 231 12.47 17.12 0.09
CA CYS A 231 11.75 18.13 0.87
C CYS A 231 12.12 19.56 0.49
N SER A 232 13.36 19.78 0.03
CA SER A 232 13.89 21.08 -0.41
C SER A 232 13.53 21.47 -1.86
N SER A 233 12.83 20.59 -2.59
CA SER A 233 12.58 20.78 -4.02
C SER A 233 11.80 22.06 -4.31
N LYS A 234 12.41 22.97 -5.09
CA LYS A 234 11.80 24.23 -5.54
C LYS A 234 10.61 24.01 -6.50
N HIS A 235 10.56 22.84 -7.15
CA HIS A 235 9.50 22.49 -8.10
C HIS A 235 8.23 21.97 -7.42
N ALA A 236 8.20 21.86 -6.09
CA ALA A 236 7.07 21.30 -5.35
C ALA A 236 5.69 21.88 -5.74
N PRO A 237 5.49 23.21 -5.89
CA PRO A 237 4.19 23.75 -6.28
C PRO A 237 3.72 23.24 -7.65
N THR A 238 4.64 23.19 -8.62
CA THR A 238 4.36 22.67 -9.97
C THR A 238 4.04 21.17 -9.91
N LEU A 239 4.79 20.39 -9.13
CA LEU A 239 4.52 18.96 -8.95
C LEU A 239 3.13 18.73 -8.35
N TYR A 240 2.79 19.45 -7.27
CA TYR A 240 1.46 19.35 -6.66
C TYR A 240 0.33 19.77 -7.61
N SER A 241 0.56 20.66 -8.58
CA SER A 241 -0.46 21.02 -9.57
C SER A 241 -0.79 19.88 -10.55
N MET A 242 0.11 18.92 -10.75
CA MET A 242 -0.10 17.77 -11.63
C MET A 242 -0.93 16.65 -10.97
N GLN A 243 -1.03 16.65 -9.65
CA GLN A 243 -1.73 15.60 -8.90
C GLN A 243 -3.19 15.49 -9.37
N HIS A 244 -3.71 14.27 -9.43
CA HIS A 244 -5.11 14.03 -9.76
C HIS A 244 -5.61 12.77 -9.07
N ALA A 245 -6.88 12.81 -8.69
CA ALA A 245 -7.61 11.64 -8.21
C ALA A 245 -7.72 10.57 -9.31
N GLU A 246 -8.23 9.40 -8.93
CA GLU A 246 -8.47 8.30 -9.85
C GLU A 246 -9.28 8.75 -11.08
N THR A 247 -8.66 8.69 -12.25
CA THR A 247 -9.26 9.02 -13.55
C THR A 247 -9.21 7.81 -14.48
N PRO A 248 -10.32 7.46 -15.15
CA PRO A 248 -10.33 6.38 -16.13
C PRO A 248 -9.61 6.83 -17.42
N VAL A 249 -8.58 6.09 -17.82
CA VAL A 249 -7.87 6.28 -19.10
C VAL A 249 -8.50 5.42 -20.20
N SER A 250 -8.94 4.21 -19.84
CA SER A 250 -9.64 3.28 -20.74
C SER A 250 -10.53 2.33 -19.94
N ALA A 251 -11.29 1.47 -20.60
CA ALA A 251 -12.06 0.41 -19.93
C ALA A 251 -11.19 -0.55 -19.10
N LEU A 252 -9.90 -0.66 -19.44
CA LEU A 252 -8.93 -1.53 -18.75
C LEU A 252 -8.11 -0.80 -17.69
N LEU A 253 -7.95 0.53 -17.79
CA LEU A 253 -6.96 1.28 -17.03
C LEU A 253 -7.59 2.51 -16.35
N SER A 254 -7.41 2.59 -15.04
CA SER A 254 -7.61 3.79 -14.23
C SER A 254 -6.25 4.25 -13.68
N THR A 255 -6.03 5.55 -13.59
CA THR A 255 -4.78 6.12 -13.08
C THR A 255 -5.03 7.16 -11.99
N GLU A 256 -4.18 7.16 -10.98
CA GLU A 256 -4.14 8.15 -9.92
C GLU A 256 -2.70 8.67 -9.78
N LEU A 257 -2.49 9.97 -9.57
CA LEU A 257 -1.15 10.55 -9.37
C LEU A 257 -1.10 11.34 -8.06
N HIS A 258 -0.12 10.98 -7.25
CA HIS A 258 0.22 11.67 -6.01
C HIS A 258 1.62 12.24 -6.11
N CYS A 259 1.75 13.53 -5.88
CA CYS A 259 3.05 14.18 -5.71
C CYS A 259 3.28 14.38 -4.22
N VAL A 260 4.37 13.84 -3.67
CA VAL A 260 4.65 13.86 -2.23
C VAL A 260 6.13 14.11 -1.95
N LYS A 261 6.40 14.85 -0.87
CA LYS A 261 7.77 14.94 -0.33
C LYS A 261 8.19 13.61 0.28
N ALA A 262 9.48 13.31 0.18
CA ALA A 262 10.10 12.21 0.90
C ALA A 262 10.00 12.39 2.43
N GLY A 263 10.28 11.32 3.17
CA GLY A 263 10.16 11.31 4.64
C GLY A 263 8.72 11.13 5.12
N PRO A 264 8.26 11.87 6.15
CA PRO A 264 6.96 11.62 6.79
C PRO A 264 5.75 11.77 5.87
N GLU A 265 5.80 12.67 4.89
CA GLU A 265 4.69 12.90 3.96
C GLU A 265 4.41 11.67 3.08
N LEU A 266 5.47 11.01 2.60
CA LEU A 266 5.37 9.74 1.88
C LEU A 266 4.78 8.63 2.75
N SER A 267 5.27 8.45 3.98
CA SER A 267 4.73 7.46 4.92
C SER A 267 3.25 7.74 5.21
N ASN A 268 2.89 8.99 5.49
CA ASN A 268 1.51 9.41 5.74
C ASN A 268 0.60 9.14 4.54
N LYS A 269 1.10 9.39 3.34
CA LYS A 269 0.35 9.14 2.11
C LYS A 269 0.10 7.66 1.90
N LEU A 270 1.11 6.81 2.07
CA LEU A 270 0.94 5.35 1.98
C LEU A 270 0.02 4.81 3.09
N SER A 271 0.09 5.36 4.31
CA SER A 271 -0.86 5.05 5.39
C SER A 271 -2.29 5.51 5.08
N HIS A 272 -2.49 6.54 4.28
CA HIS A 272 -3.81 6.91 3.79
C HIS A 272 -4.28 5.97 2.67
N LEU A 273 -3.39 5.68 1.72
CA LEU A 273 -3.69 4.80 0.60
C LEU A 273 -4.03 3.39 1.04
N ILE A 274 -3.34 2.81 2.04
CA ILE A 274 -3.66 1.47 2.54
C ILE A 274 -5.10 1.40 3.08
N GLN A 275 -5.59 2.46 3.72
CA GLN A 275 -6.97 2.52 4.22
C GLN A 275 -7.98 2.51 3.07
N LEU A 276 -7.73 3.28 2.01
CA LEU A 276 -8.56 3.25 0.80
C LEU A 276 -8.44 1.93 0.03
N HIS A 277 -7.23 1.37 -0.02
CA HIS A 277 -6.90 0.21 -0.80
C HIS A 277 -7.50 -1.08 -0.24
N TYR A 278 -7.59 -1.19 1.09
CA TYR A 278 -8.07 -2.38 1.80
C TYR A 278 -9.35 -2.14 2.61
N ASP A 279 -10.00 -0.99 2.44
CA ASP A 279 -11.21 -0.63 3.19
C ASP A 279 -10.98 -0.77 4.72
N LEU A 280 -9.92 -0.11 5.18
CA LEU A 280 -9.54 -0.09 6.59
C LEU A 280 -10.08 1.17 7.26
N ALA A 281 -10.39 1.02 8.54
CA ALA A 281 -10.63 2.11 9.45
C ALA A 281 -9.49 2.20 10.47
N SER A 282 -9.40 3.37 11.12
CA SER A 282 -8.44 3.65 12.17
C SER A 282 -9.14 3.86 13.51
N THR A 283 -8.62 3.24 14.56
CA THR A 283 -9.04 3.48 15.94
C THR A 283 -7.84 3.96 16.75
N THR A 284 -7.94 5.15 17.33
CA THR A 284 -6.97 5.67 18.29
C THR A 284 -7.40 5.33 19.70
N VAL A 285 -6.61 4.52 20.40
CA VAL A 285 -6.79 4.23 21.82
C VAL A 285 -6.03 5.28 22.62
N THR A 286 -6.73 6.02 23.48
CA THR A 286 -6.18 7.15 24.24
C THR A 286 -6.26 6.89 25.73
N GLY A 287 -5.50 7.68 26.51
CA GLY A 287 -5.50 7.57 27.96
C GLY A 287 -4.87 6.26 28.45
N ILE A 288 -3.88 5.73 27.71
CA ILE A 288 -3.14 4.55 28.13
C ILE A 288 -2.14 4.97 29.22
N PRO A 289 -2.33 4.54 30.48
CA PRO A 289 -1.43 4.88 31.55
C PRO A 289 -0.15 4.05 31.41
N MET A 290 0.99 4.71 31.27
CA MET A 290 2.30 4.06 31.34
C MET A 290 2.97 4.44 32.66
N LYS A 291 3.58 3.48 33.35
CA LYS A 291 4.39 3.76 34.53
C LYS A 291 5.76 4.24 34.06
N GLU A 292 6.02 5.54 34.14
CA GLU A 292 7.39 6.06 33.98
C GLU A 292 8.25 5.57 35.16
N GLU A 293 9.56 5.43 34.93
CA GLU A 293 10.50 5.04 35.99
C GLU A 293 10.36 5.95 37.22
N GLN A 294 10.57 5.39 38.41
CA GLN A 294 10.14 5.87 39.74
C GLN A 294 10.53 7.30 40.16
N ASN A 295 11.20 8.09 39.32
CA ASN A 295 11.69 9.43 39.62
C ASN A 295 11.00 10.56 38.83
N ALA A 296 10.00 10.26 37.99
CA ALA A 296 9.21 11.28 37.30
C ALA A 296 7.83 11.44 37.96
N ASN A 297 7.57 12.61 38.56
CA ASN A 297 6.22 13.01 39.02
C ASN A 297 5.26 13.31 37.84
N SER A 298 5.53 12.81 36.64
CA SER A 298 4.68 12.91 35.46
C SER A 298 4.22 11.52 35.05
N SER A 299 2.91 11.30 34.98
CA SER A 299 2.35 10.22 34.19
C SER A 299 2.02 10.79 32.80
N ALA A 300 2.77 10.44 31.76
CA ALA A 300 2.33 10.70 30.40
C ALA A 300 1.32 9.65 29.95
N ASN A 301 0.21 10.13 29.39
CA ASN A 301 -0.73 9.28 28.65
C ASN A 301 -0.31 9.25 27.19
N TYR A 302 -0.35 8.06 26.57
CA TYR A 302 -0.04 7.90 25.15
C TYR A 302 -1.27 7.45 24.38
N ASP A 303 -1.27 7.83 23.10
CA ASP A 303 -2.29 7.47 22.14
C ASP A 303 -1.70 6.45 21.15
N VAL A 304 -2.44 5.37 20.88
CA VAL A 304 -2.03 4.34 19.92
C VAL A 304 -3.06 4.25 18.81
N GLU A 305 -2.64 4.55 17.59
CA GLU A 305 -3.45 4.38 16.39
C GLU A 305 -3.38 2.93 15.90
N ILE A 306 -4.53 2.34 15.58
CA ILE A 306 -4.65 0.93 15.18
C ILE A 306 -5.55 0.82 13.95
N PHE A 307 -5.05 0.19 12.89
CA PHE A 307 -5.82 -0.16 11.71
C PHE A 307 -6.55 -1.48 11.86
N HIS A 308 -7.76 -1.56 11.30
CA HIS A 308 -8.56 -2.77 11.20
C HIS A 308 -9.59 -2.64 10.07
N PRO A 309 -10.23 -3.72 9.59
CA PRO A 309 -11.30 -3.64 8.60
C PRO A 309 -12.41 -2.67 9.01
N SER A 310 -12.92 -1.87 8.07
CA SER A 310 -13.94 -0.84 8.32
C SER A 310 -15.27 -1.41 8.80
N GLU A 311 -15.57 -2.67 8.47
CA GLU A 311 -16.76 -3.42 8.89
C GLU A 311 -16.95 -3.43 10.42
N VAL A 312 -15.85 -3.37 11.18
CA VAL A 312 -15.87 -3.30 12.66
C VAL A 312 -16.63 -2.06 13.15
N HIS A 313 -16.55 -0.94 12.43
CA HIS A 313 -17.29 0.27 12.76
C HIS A 313 -18.72 0.30 12.22
N ALA A 314 -19.03 -0.49 11.19
CA ALA A 314 -20.39 -0.58 10.66
C ALA A 314 -21.37 -1.11 11.73
N ALA A 315 -20.94 -2.06 12.57
CA ALA A 315 -21.73 -2.56 13.69
C ALA A 315 -21.99 -1.47 14.77
N LEU A 316 -21.01 -0.60 15.03
CA LEU A 316 -21.14 0.50 16.00
C LEU A 316 -22.07 1.61 15.51
N LEU A 317 -22.13 1.84 14.20
CA LEU A 317 -22.99 2.86 13.58
C LEU A 317 -24.46 2.43 13.52
N LYS A 318 -24.73 1.14 13.26
CA LYS A 318 -26.10 0.59 13.23
C LYS A 318 -26.85 0.75 14.56
N GLY A 319 -26.15 0.84 15.69
CA GLY A 319 -26.73 1.04 17.01
C GLY A 319 -26.95 2.49 17.46
N LYS A 320 -26.49 3.50 16.68
CA LYS A 320 -26.50 4.93 17.09
C LYS A 320 -27.16 5.86 16.07
N ILE A 321 -28.27 5.45 15.46
CA ILE A 321 -28.98 6.28 14.46
C ILE A 321 -29.67 7.53 15.08
N ASN A 322 -29.79 7.65 16.41
CA ASN A 322 -30.55 8.75 17.01
C ASN A 322 -29.72 9.91 17.63
N GLN A 323 -28.39 9.90 17.56
CA GLN A 323 -27.59 11.02 18.08
C GLN A 323 -26.27 11.18 17.32
N THR A 324 -26.27 11.97 16.23
CA THR A 324 -25.25 13.01 15.98
C THR A 324 -25.55 13.79 14.69
N LYS A 325 -25.99 15.04 14.86
CA LYS A 325 -25.72 16.13 13.91
C LYS A 325 -24.21 16.46 13.99
N PHE A 326 -23.37 15.70 13.32
CA PHE A 326 -21.93 15.98 13.13
C PHE A 326 -21.43 15.28 11.85
N MET A 327 -22.22 15.35 10.78
CA MET A 327 -22.08 14.52 9.59
C MET A 327 -22.00 15.32 8.29
N GLN A 328 -21.29 16.45 8.29
CA GLN A 328 -20.98 17.14 7.04
C GLN A 328 -19.50 17.45 6.96
N HIS A 329 -18.90 16.91 5.90
CA HIS A 329 -17.48 16.91 5.54
C HIS A 329 -16.55 16.15 6.48
N TYR A 330 -16.13 14.94 6.09
CA TYR A 330 -14.73 14.52 5.98
C TYR A 330 -14.68 13.12 5.34
N SER A 331 -13.57 12.83 4.68
CA SER A 331 -13.32 11.80 3.65
C SER A 331 -13.69 10.35 4.04
N LYS A 332 -13.65 9.44 3.05
CA LYS A 332 -13.94 7.98 3.11
C LYS A 332 -13.24 7.16 4.21
N VAL A 333 -12.54 7.79 5.15
CA VAL A 333 -11.75 7.15 6.21
C VAL A 333 -12.44 7.37 7.57
N ILE A 334 -12.83 6.28 8.22
CA ILE A 334 -13.45 6.33 9.56
C ILE A 334 -12.32 6.30 10.59
N SER A 335 -12.18 7.38 11.36
CA SER A 335 -11.31 7.44 12.54
C SER A 335 -12.14 7.56 13.82
N ARG A 336 -11.81 6.81 14.87
CA ARG A 336 -12.48 6.88 16.18
C ARG A 336 -11.52 6.86 17.35
N THR A 337 -11.81 7.68 18.35
CA THR A 337 -11.09 7.72 19.63
C THR A 337 -11.77 6.82 20.67
N TRP A 338 -10.99 5.95 21.31
CA TRP A 338 -11.42 5.09 22.41
C TRP A 338 -10.61 5.39 23.67
N LEU A 339 -11.28 5.84 24.72
CA LEU A 339 -10.66 6.01 26.03
C LEU A 339 -10.47 4.63 26.68
N LEU A 340 -9.23 4.28 27.04
CA LEU A 340 -8.96 3.09 27.82
C LEU A 340 -9.39 3.32 29.28
N TYR A 341 -10.22 2.44 29.83
CA TYR A 341 -10.47 2.39 31.27
C TYR A 341 -9.59 1.32 31.91
N ALA A 342 -9.05 1.61 33.10
CA ALA A 342 -8.24 0.66 33.85
C ALA A 342 -8.97 -0.69 34.01
N PRO A 343 -8.33 -1.82 33.67
CA PRO A 343 -8.97 -3.12 33.79
C PRO A 343 -9.32 -3.39 35.26
N ARG A 344 -10.60 -3.64 35.54
CA ARG A 344 -11.05 -3.98 36.89
C ARG A 344 -10.52 -5.36 37.27
N SER A 345 -10.04 -5.51 38.51
CA SER A 345 -9.49 -6.76 39.07
C SER A 345 -10.48 -7.93 39.04
N ARG A 346 -11.79 -7.65 39.04
CA ARG A 346 -12.86 -8.60 38.70
C ARG A 346 -13.48 -8.22 37.37
N ALA A 347 -12.79 -8.54 36.28
CA ALA A 347 -13.44 -8.58 34.98
C ALA A 347 -14.41 -9.76 34.98
N ASN A 348 -15.68 -9.47 34.71
CA ASN A 348 -16.69 -10.52 34.54
C ASN A 348 -16.22 -11.50 33.46
N HIS A 349 -15.86 -12.73 33.86
CA HIS A 349 -15.60 -13.88 32.97
C HIS A 349 -16.85 -14.34 32.21
N THR A 350 -17.97 -13.63 32.36
CA THR A 350 -19.18 -13.82 31.57
C THR A 350 -18.79 -13.74 30.09
N ILE A 351 -19.07 -14.82 29.36
CA ILE A 351 -18.86 -14.93 27.92
C ILE A 351 -19.47 -13.68 27.28
N ARG A 352 -18.63 -12.72 26.88
CA ARG A 352 -19.10 -11.56 26.12
C ARG A 352 -19.64 -12.11 24.81
N SER A 353 -20.90 -11.83 24.50
CA SER A 353 -21.46 -12.12 23.19
C SER A 353 -20.68 -11.32 22.14
N ARG A 354 -19.71 -11.97 21.48
CA ARG A 354 -18.93 -11.35 20.42
C ARG A 354 -19.71 -11.48 19.12
N CYS A 355 -20.14 -10.36 18.55
CA CYS A 355 -20.72 -10.34 17.21
C CYS A 355 -19.65 -10.52 16.10
N GLY A 356 -18.36 -10.54 16.45
CA GLY A 356 -17.23 -10.77 15.53
C GLY A 356 -15.87 -10.48 16.17
N GLY A 357 -14.80 -10.95 15.52
CA GLY A 357 -13.40 -10.64 15.87
C GLY A 357 -12.63 -10.18 14.63
N ALA A 358 -11.75 -9.19 14.79
CA ALA A 358 -10.95 -8.65 13.69
C ALA A 358 -9.49 -8.51 14.12
N ARG A 359 -8.57 -8.82 13.20
CA ARG A 359 -7.14 -8.52 13.36
C ARG A 359 -6.93 -7.00 13.36
N ARG A 360 -5.85 -6.59 14.01
CA ARG A 360 -5.49 -5.19 14.25
C ARG A 360 -4.00 -5.04 14.01
N ALA A 361 -3.62 -3.96 13.33
CA ALA A 361 -2.23 -3.60 13.10
C ALA A 361 -1.99 -2.20 13.65
N PRO A 362 -1.07 -2.00 14.60
CA PRO A 362 -0.74 -0.66 15.08
C PRO A 362 -0.12 0.16 13.94
N ALA A 363 -0.43 1.44 13.85
CA ALA A 363 0.22 2.36 12.92
C ALA A 363 1.57 2.78 13.50
N TRP A 364 2.65 2.61 12.75
CA TRP A 364 3.94 3.13 13.17
C TRP A 364 4.06 4.61 12.77
N ARG A 365 3.35 5.49 13.51
CA ARG A 365 3.70 6.91 13.55
C ARG A 365 4.67 7.07 14.71
N ARG A 366 5.84 7.69 14.48
CA ARG A 366 6.58 8.30 15.59
C ARG A 366 5.54 9.14 16.36
N CYS A 367 5.22 8.73 17.59
CA CYS A 367 4.59 9.61 18.55
C CYS A 367 5.59 10.73 18.85
N MET A 368 5.70 11.67 17.93
CA MET A 368 6.24 13.00 18.20
C MET A 368 5.01 13.84 18.58
N ARG A 369 4.71 13.84 19.87
CA ARG A 369 4.26 15.06 20.52
C ARG A 369 5.39 15.54 21.39
#